data_AF-A0A939A2U2-F1
#
_entry.id   AF-A0A939A2U2-F1
#
_cell.length_a   1.000
_cell.length_b   1.000
_cell.length_c   1.000
_cell.angle_alpha   90.00
_cell.angle_beta   90.00
_cell.angle_gamma   90.00
#
_symmetry.space_group_name_H-M   'P 1'
#
loop_
_entity.id
_entity.type
_entity.pdbx_description
1 polymer ?
#
loop_
_entity_poly.entity_id
_entity_poly.type
_entity_poly.pdbx_seq_one_letter_code
_entity_poly.pdbx_strand_id
1 'polypeptide(L)'
;MFQNILMTVTVNISTVRSIIKTNDRLREISFGSGAVIKQEWHEGSEFILGTLMQDIPRVKEWRVYDHCAVVTRLYAIYESFVEDLVSDWLVLLPALFPLYSDLEDKIRNTHQIGVGRLLLDLKKSRYEHLSLEEVIRGLFHGATDEKDYEILPDAFLFHEQNLRREPLEKMLTEAGIPNSWNQG
;
A
#
# COMPACT_ATOMS: atom_id res chain seq x y z
N MET A 1 -0.08 15.52 6.52
CA MET A 1 -0.63 14.38 5.76
C MET A 1 0.44 13.80 4.85
N PHE A 2 0.69 14.38 3.66
CA PHE A 2 1.61 13.83 2.66
C PHE A 2 3.05 13.56 3.10
N GLN A 3 3.62 14.36 4.01
CA GLN A 3 4.97 14.12 4.54
C GLN A 3 5.08 12.81 5.33
N ASN A 4 4.04 12.44 6.07
CA ASN A 4 4.02 11.19 6.83
C ASN A 4 3.94 9.99 5.87
N ILE A 5 3.12 10.09 4.82
CA ILE A 5 3.03 9.07 3.76
C ILE A 5 4.40 8.87 3.11
N LEU A 6 5.07 9.96 2.70
CA LEU A 6 6.40 9.89 2.08
C LEU A 6 7.45 9.30 3.03
N MET A 7 7.39 9.63 4.32
CA MET A 7 8.28 9.06 5.33
C MET A 7 8.05 7.54 5.45
N THR A 8 6.80 7.09 5.54
CA THR A 8 6.43 5.66 5.62
C THR A 8 6.95 4.90 4.41
N VAL A 9 6.75 5.42 3.19
CA VAL A 9 7.28 4.81 1.96
C VAL A 9 8.80 4.75 1.98
N THR A 10 9.46 5.84 2.39
CA THR A 10 10.93 5.90 2.46
C THR A 10 11.48 4.84 3.43
N VAL A 11 10.89 4.72 4.62
CA VAL A 11 11.25 3.71 5.62
C VAL A 11 11.03 2.31 5.07
N ASN A 12 9.88 2.05 4.43
CA ASN A 12 9.57 0.74 3.85
C ASN A 12 10.54 0.35 2.72
N ILE A 13 10.84 1.25 1.80
CA ILE A 13 11.82 1.02 0.72
C ILE A 13 13.22 0.81 1.31
N SER A 14 13.60 1.58 2.32
CA SER A 14 14.90 1.40 3.00
C SER A 14 15.00 0.01 3.64
N THR A 15 13.91 -0.47 4.24
CA THR A 15 13.82 -1.81 4.83
C THR A 15 13.98 -2.89 3.77
N VAL A 16 13.28 -2.78 2.63
CA VAL A 16 13.42 -3.72 1.50
C VAL A 16 14.87 -3.75 1.01
N ARG A 17 15.51 -2.59 0.84
CA ARG A 17 16.93 -2.50 0.45
C ARG A 17 17.86 -3.16 1.47
N SER A 18 17.60 -2.96 2.76
CA SER A 18 18.38 -3.60 3.83
C SER A 18 18.24 -5.12 3.81
N ILE A 19 17.03 -5.64 3.58
CA ILE A 19 16.78 -7.09 3.45
C ILE A 19 17.55 -7.66 2.26
N ILE A 20 17.50 -7.02 1.09
CA ILE A 20 18.24 -7.44 -0.10
C ILE A 20 19.75 -7.52 0.21
N LYS A 21 20.32 -6.47 0.79
CA LYS A 21 21.75 -6.43 1.17
C LYS A 21 22.12 -7.52 2.18
N THR A 22 21.25 -7.78 3.16
CA THR A 22 21.46 -8.86 4.12
C THR A 22 21.45 -10.23 3.44
N ASN A 23 20.47 -10.47 2.56
CA ASN A 23 20.38 -11.72 1.80
C ASN A 23 21.56 -11.92 0.85
N ASP A 24 22.04 -10.86 0.20
CA ASP A 24 23.24 -10.89 -0.63
C ASP A 24 24.48 -11.30 0.17
N ARG A 25 24.70 -10.65 1.32
CA ARG A 25 25.82 -10.98 2.21
C ARG A 25 25.76 -12.42 2.73
N LEU A 26 24.57 -12.89 3.11
CA LEU A 26 24.39 -14.27 3.56
C LEU A 26 24.69 -15.28 2.44
N ARG A 27 24.30 -14.96 1.20
CA ARG A 27 24.66 -15.78 0.03
C ARG A 27 26.17 -15.77 -0.24
N GLU A 28 26.83 -14.62 -0.12
CA GLU A 28 28.28 -14.51 -0.24
C GLU A 28 29.01 -15.34 0.82
N ILE A 29 28.53 -15.33 2.07
CA ILE A 29 29.09 -16.17 3.16
C ILE A 29 28.86 -17.66 2.87
N SER A 30 27.68 -18.02 2.36
CA SER A 30 27.28 -19.42 2.20
C SER A 30 27.86 -20.10 0.96
N PHE A 31 28.09 -19.33 -0.12
CA PHE A 31 28.47 -19.85 -1.43
C PHE A 31 29.72 -19.18 -2.03
N GLY A 32 30.21 -18.09 -1.43
CA GLY A 32 31.46 -17.46 -1.83
C GLY A 32 32.64 -18.40 -1.58
N SER A 33 33.69 -18.27 -2.39
CA SER A 33 34.90 -19.08 -2.29
C SER A 33 35.47 -18.96 -0.87
N GLY A 34 35.30 -20.02 -0.07
CA GLY A 34 35.58 -20.08 1.37
C GLY A 34 37.04 -19.95 1.81
N ALA A 35 37.88 -19.26 1.04
CA ALA A 35 39.29 -19.05 1.33
C ALA A 35 39.56 -17.89 2.31
N VAL A 36 38.71 -16.85 2.34
CA VAL A 36 38.92 -15.70 3.23
C VAL A 36 38.21 -15.88 4.58
N ILE A 37 37.09 -16.61 4.59
CA ILE A 37 36.25 -16.70 5.79
C ILE A 37 36.85 -17.70 6.78
N LYS A 38 37.22 -18.93 6.39
CA LYS A 38 37.59 -20.00 7.33
C LYS A 38 38.87 -19.80 8.18
N GLN A 39 39.71 -18.80 7.92
CA GLN A 39 40.98 -18.63 8.66
C GLN A 39 40.86 -17.92 10.02
N GLU A 40 39.72 -17.28 10.35
CA GLU A 40 39.58 -16.44 11.55
C GLU A 40 38.43 -16.86 12.51
N TRP A 41 37.85 -18.04 12.37
CA TRP A 41 36.63 -18.41 13.11
C TRP A 41 36.99 -19.09 14.42
N HIS A 42 36.52 -18.54 15.54
CA HIS A 42 36.52 -19.25 16.82
C HIS A 42 35.52 -20.42 16.79
N GLU A 43 35.79 -21.52 17.50
CA GLU A 43 34.97 -22.75 17.53
C GLU A 43 33.46 -22.51 17.71
N GLY A 44 33.06 -21.55 18.56
CA GLY A 44 31.64 -21.22 18.77
C GLY A 44 30.93 -20.63 17.54
N SER A 45 31.69 -19.99 16.64
CA SER A 45 31.19 -19.37 15.40
C SER A 45 30.93 -20.42 14.32
N GLU A 46 31.76 -21.47 14.28
CA GLU A 46 31.58 -22.61 13.37
C GLU A 46 30.31 -23.39 13.69
N PHE A 47 30.01 -23.58 14.98
CA PHE A 47 28.77 -24.25 15.39
C PHE A 47 27.52 -23.48 14.93
N ILE A 48 27.47 -22.18 15.19
CA ILE A 48 26.32 -21.32 14.82
C ILE A 48 26.13 -21.27 13.29
N LEU A 49 27.21 -21.08 12.53
CA LEU A 49 27.11 -21.14 11.08
C LEU A 49 26.74 -22.52 10.58
N GLY A 50 27.31 -23.57 11.16
CA GLY A 50 27.00 -24.95 10.80
C GLY A 50 25.51 -25.21 10.90
N THR A 51 24.87 -24.76 11.98
CA THR A 51 23.41 -24.83 12.14
C THR A 51 22.68 -23.97 11.10
N LEU A 52 23.09 -22.71 10.88
CA LEU A 52 22.46 -21.84 9.90
C LEU A 52 22.57 -22.37 8.46
N MET A 53 23.65 -23.08 8.14
CA MET A 53 23.94 -23.60 6.80
C MET A 53 23.18 -24.89 6.46
N GLN A 54 22.62 -25.60 7.46
CA GLN A 54 21.89 -26.86 7.23
C GLN A 54 20.61 -26.66 6.41
N ASP A 55 19.92 -25.53 6.59
CA ASP A 55 18.62 -25.26 5.98
C ASP A 55 18.68 -24.28 4.81
N ILE A 56 19.88 -23.96 4.30
CA ILE A 56 20.02 -22.97 3.23
C ILE A 56 19.55 -23.56 1.89
N PRO A 57 18.62 -22.89 1.18
CA PRO A 57 18.17 -23.33 -0.14
C PRO A 57 19.29 -23.21 -1.17
N ARG A 58 19.14 -23.89 -2.32
CA ARG A 58 20.12 -23.74 -3.41
C ARG A 58 20.16 -22.28 -3.86
N VAL A 59 21.34 -21.80 -4.27
CA VAL A 59 21.58 -20.40 -4.69
C VAL A 59 20.49 -19.87 -5.63
N LYS A 60 20.13 -20.69 -6.62
CA LYS A 60 19.12 -20.33 -7.63
C LYS A 60 17.73 -20.19 -7.02
N GLU A 61 17.33 -21.14 -6.17
CA GLU A 61 16.03 -21.14 -5.49
C GLU A 61 15.93 -19.96 -4.52
N TRP A 62 17.00 -19.66 -3.78
CA TRP A 62 17.07 -18.48 -2.91
C TRP A 62 16.86 -17.20 -3.72
N ARG A 63 17.59 -17.00 -4.82
CA ARG A 63 17.47 -15.80 -5.65
C ARG A 63 16.06 -15.63 -6.24
N VAL A 64 15.44 -16.72 -6.69
CA VAL A 64 14.07 -16.69 -7.21
C VAL A 64 13.09 -16.26 -6.10
N TYR A 65 13.20 -16.87 -4.91
CA TYR A 65 12.34 -16.51 -3.79
C TYR A 65 12.52 -15.06 -3.35
N ASP A 66 13.76 -14.61 -3.18
CA ASP A 66 14.11 -13.25 -2.78
C ASP A 66 13.57 -12.22 -3.78
N HIS A 67 13.75 -12.47 -5.08
CA HIS A 67 13.17 -11.63 -6.12
C HIS A 67 11.65 -11.54 -6.03
N CYS A 68 10.95 -12.68 -5.90
CA CYS A 68 9.49 -12.69 -5.76
C CYS A 68 9.04 -11.92 -4.51
N ALA A 69 9.67 -12.16 -3.36
CA ALA A 69 9.35 -11.50 -2.11
C ALA A 69 9.56 -9.97 -2.20
N VAL A 70 10.67 -9.53 -2.80
CA VAL A 70 10.97 -8.11 -3.03
C VAL A 70 9.93 -7.47 -3.93
N VAL A 71 9.63 -8.09 -5.08
CA VAL A 71 8.65 -7.55 -6.03
C VAL A 71 7.27 -7.45 -5.38
N THR A 72 6.79 -8.51 -4.73
CA THR A 72 5.50 -8.50 -4.02
C THR A 72 5.47 -7.42 -2.94
N ARG A 73 6.55 -7.26 -2.17
CA ARG A 73 6.59 -6.23 -1.13
C ARG A 73 6.60 -4.82 -1.71
N LEU A 74 7.31 -4.57 -2.80
CA LEU A 74 7.32 -3.27 -3.48
C LEU A 74 5.94 -2.92 -4.04
N TYR A 75 5.23 -3.89 -4.61
CA TYR A 75 3.84 -3.69 -5.04
C TYR A 75 2.93 -3.32 -3.87
N ALA A 76 3.00 -4.05 -2.75
CA ALA A 76 2.21 -3.72 -1.57
C ALA A 76 2.52 -2.31 -1.03
N ILE A 77 3.80 -1.91 -1.00
CA ILE A 77 4.20 -0.55 -0.57
C ILE A 77 3.61 0.51 -1.52
N TYR A 78 3.68 0.27 -2.82
CA TYR A 78 3.13 1.17 -3.83
C TYR A 78 1.60 1.28 -3.72
N GLU A 79 0.90 0.16 -3.50
CA GLU A 79 -0.55 0.17 -3.37
C GLU A 79 -1.01 0.97 -2.17
N SER A 80 -0.45 0.67 -0.99
CA SER A 80 -0.77 1.44 0.22
C SER A 80 -0.43 2.92 0.06
N PHE A 81 0.70 3.25 -0.57
CA PHE A 81 1.06 4.64 -0.85
C PHE A 81 -0.01 5.39 -1.64
N VAL A 82 -0.51 4.78 -2.71
CA VAL A 82 -1.53 5.39 -3.56
C VAL A 82 -2.87 5.47 -2.85
N GLU A 83 -3.29 4.41 -2.16
CA GLU A 83 -4.54 4.38 -1.38
C GLU A 83 -4.53 5.47 -0.30
N ASP A 84 -3.43 5.61 0.44
CA ASP A 84 -3.25 6.65 1.45
C ASP A 84 -3.31 8.05 0.80
N LEU A 85 -2.65 8.23 -0.34
CA LEU A 85 -2.61 9.52 -1.05
C LEU A 85 -4.00 9.94 -1.54
N VAL A 86 -4.75 9.00 -2.13
CA VAL A 86 -6.12 9.25 -2.59
C VAL A 86 -7.05 9.50 -1.40
N SER A 87 -6.87 8.77 -0.29
CA SER A 87 -7.64 9.00 0.93
C SER A 87 -7.42 10.39 1.49
N ASP A 88 -6.15 10.81 1.61
CA ASP A 88 -5.79 12.17 2.03
C ASP A 88 -6.43 13.23 1.13
N TRP A 89 -6.40 13.01 -0.19
CA TRP A 89 -7.05 13.90 -1.16
C TRP A 89 -8.56 14.01 -0.93
N LEU A 90 -9.26 12.88 -0.78
CA LEU A 90 -10.71 12.85 -0.59
C LEU A 90 -11.14 13.52 0.72
N VAL A 91 -10.37 13.34 1.80
CA VAL A 91 -10.62 13.99 3.10
C VAL A 91 -10.44 15.51 3.03
N LEU A 92 -9.61 16.01 2.11
CA LEU A 92 -9.41 17.46 1.93
C LEU A 92 -10.53 18.13 1.12
N LEU A 93 -11.28 17.37 0.31
CA LEU A 93 -12.28 17.93 -0.60
C LEU A 93 -13.38 18.76 0.09
N PRO A 94 -13.99 18.35 1.22
CA PRO A 94 -15.00 19.15 1.91
C PRO A 94 -14.50 20.54 2.34
N ALA A 95 -13.21 20.66 2.67
CA ALA A 95 -12.61 21.95 3.03
C ALA A 95 -12.42 22.87 1.80
N LEU A 96 -12.25 22.30 0.61
CA LEU A 96 -12.09 23.03 -0.65
C LEU A 96 -13.44 23.36 -1.31
N PHE A 97 -14.42 22.49 -1.13
CA PHE A 97 -15.76 22.58 -1.69
C PHE A 97 -16.78 22.44 -0.55
N PRO A 98 -17.17 23.55 0.11
CA PRO A 98 -18.01 23.49 1.31
C PRO A 98 -19.42 22.91 1.09
N LEU A 99 -19.90 22.88 -0.16
CA LEU A 99 -21.13 22.20 -0.53
C LEU A 99 -20.80 20.94 -1.34
N TYR A 100 -21.50 19.85 -1.05
CA TYR A 100 -21.30 18.60 -1.77
C TYR A 100 -21.69 18.74 -3.24
N SER A 101 -22.70 19.57 -3.53
CA SER A 101 -23.12 19.95 -4.88
C SER A 101 -22.10 20.79 -5.67
N ASP A 102 -21.02 21.27 -5.04
CA ASP A 102 -19.91 21.92 -5.74
C ASP A 102 -18.87 20.91 -6.27
N LEU A 103 -18.87 19.66 -5.77
CA LEU A 103 -17.99 18.60 -6.26
C LEU A 103 -18.38 18.19 -7.69
N GLU A 104 -17.41 17.71 -8.48
CA GLU A 104 -17.70 17.16 -9.80
C GLU A 104 -18.71 15.99 -9.72
N ASP A 105 -19.62 15.90 -10.69
CA ASP A 105 -20.61 14.82 -10.80
C ASP A 105 -19.98 13.44 -10.66
N LYS A 106 -18.78 13.26 -11.21
CA LYS A 106 -18.05 12.00 -11.13
C LYS A 106 -17.75 11.62 -9.68
N ILE A 107 -17.24 12.55 -8.87
CA ILE A 107 -16.93 12.31 -7.45
C ILE A 107 -18.21 11.99 -6.69
N ARG A 108 -19.28 12.77 -6.89
CA ARG A 108 -20.56 12.55 -6.21
C ARG A 108 -21.15 11.18 -6.52
N ASN A 109 -21.17 10.81 -7.79
CA ASN A 109 -21.70 9.52 -8.24
C ASN A 109 -20.86 8.36 -7.70
N THR A 110 -19.53 8.48 -7.72
CA THR A 110 -18.63 7.47 -7.13
C THR A 110 -18.92 7.30 -5.64
N HIS A 111 -18.99 8.40 -4.89
CA HIS A 111 -19.25 8.36 -3.45
C HIS A 111 -20.60 7.71 -3.13
N GLN A 112 -21.68 8.09 -3.81
CA GLN A 112 -23.02 7.52 -3.60
C GLN A 112 -23.05 6.00 -3.87
N ILE A 113 -22.50 5.57 -5.02
CA ILE A 113 -22.42 4.14 -5.37
C ILE A 113 -21.52 3.39 -4.37
N GLY A 114 -20.41 4.00 -4.00
CA GLY A 114 -19.43 3.46 -3.08
C GLY A 114 -19.99 3.25 -1.68
N VAL A 115 -20.71 4.24 -1.14
CA VAL A 115 -21.42 4.10 0.14
C VAL A 115 -22.44 2.97 0.07
N GLY A 116 -23.20 2.86 -1.03
CA GLY A 116 -24.11 1.74 -1.24
C GLY A 116 -23.42 0.38 -1.15
N ARG A 117 -22.22 0.24 -1.73
CA ARG A 117 -21.42 -0.99 -1.63
C ARG A 117 -20.84 -1.20 -0.23
N LEU A 118 -20.38 -0.14 0.43
CA LEU A 118 -19.85 -0.17 1.79
C LEU A 118 -20.89 -0.75 2.75
N LEU A 119 -22.15 -0.31 2.63
CA LEU A 119 -23.24 -0.79 3.48
C LEU A 119 -23.52 -2.30 3.30
N LEU A 120 -23.33 -2.85 2.10
CA LEU A 120 -23.46 -4.28 1.85
C LEU A 120 -22.33 -5.09 2.48
N ASP A 121 -21.14 -4.50 2.52
CA ASP A 121 -19.89 -5.16 2.90
C ASP A 121 -19.39 -4.80 4.30
N LEU A 122 -20.10 -3.94 5.05
CA LEU A 122 -19.63 -3.33 6.29
C LEU A 122 -19.18 -4.34 7.37
N LYS A 123 -19.65 -5.59 7.29
CA LYS A 123 -19.26 -6.67 8.21
C LYS A 123 -17.93 -7.35 7.86
N LYS A 124 -17.29 -7.00 6.74
CA LYS A 124 -15.99 -7.54 6.34
C LYS A 124 -14.89 -6.91 7.22
N SER A 125 -13.87 -7.70 7.52
CA SER A 125 -12.79 -7.27 8.44
C SER A 125 -12.08 -5.97 8.03
N ARG A 126 -11.98 -5.72 6.72
CA ARG A 126 -11.38 -4.48 6.19
C ARG A 126 -12.16 -3.18 6.50
N TYR A 127 -13.39 -3.28 7.01
CA TYR A 127 -14.24 -2.13 7.35
C TYR A 127 -14.61 -2.12 8.84
N GLU A 128 -13.90 -2.86 9.69
CA GLU A 128 -14.13 -2.89 11.14
C GLU A 128 -13.93 -1.52 11.81
N HIS A 129 -13.20 -0.61 11.17
CA HIS A 129 -13.03 0.77 11.62
C HIS A 129 -14.24 1.66 11.35
N LEU A 130 -15.21 1.21 10.54
CA LEU A 130 -16.39 1.98 10.16
C LEU A 130 -17.63 1.48 10.90
N SER A 131 -18.36 2.43 11.50
CA SER A 131 -19.71 2.18 12.00
C SER A 131 -20.76 2.41 10.92
N LEU A 132 -21.91 1.75 11.08
CA LEU A 132 -23.07 1.95 10.19
C LEU A 132 -23.54 3.42 10.21
N GLU A 133 -23.48 4.05 11.39
CA GLU A 133 -23.86 5.44 11.57
C GLU A 133 -22.96 6.40 10.78
N GLU A 134 -21.64 6.23 10.87
CA GLU A 134 -20.67 7.05 10.13
C GLU A 134 -20.91 6.95 8.62
N VAL A 135 -21.14 5.74 8.12
CA VAL A 135 -21.37 5.50 6.68
C VAL A 135 -22.65 6.18 6.20
N ILE A 136 -23.74 6.08 6.96
CA ILE A 136 -25.02 6.71 6.61
C ILE A 136 -24.92 8.23 6.73
N ARG A 137 -24.28 8.74 7.79
CA ARG A 137 -24.16 10.18 8.07
C ARG A 137 -23.38 10.90 6.98
N GLY A 138 -22.25 10.34 6.53
CA GLY A 138 -21.44 10.94 5.46
C GLY A 138 -22.23 11.15 4.17
N LEU A 139 -22.99 10.13 3.73
CA LEU A 139 -23.85 10.25 2.56
C LEU A 139 -25.03 11.20 2.80
N PHE A 140 -25.67 11.13 3.97
CA PHE A 140 -26.83 11.96 4.28
C PHE A 140 -26.50 13.46 4.23
N HIS A 141 -25.46 13.90 4.96
CA HIS A 141 -25.02 15.30 4.93
C HIS A 141 -24.61 15.77 3.53
N GLY A 142 -23.97 14.91 2.75
CA GLY A 142 -23.64 15.23 1.36
C GLY A 142 -24.88 15.40 0.49
N ALA A 143 -25.87 14.51 0.63
CA ALA A 143 -27.10 14.57 -0.15
C ALA A 143 -28.01 15.76 0.22
N THR A 144 -27.87 16.31 1.43
CA THR A 144 -28.64 17.47 1.92
C THR A 144 -27.89 18.80 1.81
N ASP A 145 -26.67 18.81 1.27
CA ASP A 145 -25.78 19.98 1.20
C ASP A 145 -25.55 20.64 2.57
N GLU A 146 -25.43 19.83 3.62
CA GLU A 146 -25.02 20.31 4.92
C GLU A 146 -23.53 20.68 4.92
N LYS A 147 -23.19 21.76 5.64
CA LYS A 147 -21.85 22.39 5.60
C LYS A 147 -20.71 21.52 6.15
N ASP A 148 -21.04 20.41 6.80
CA ASP A 148 -20.10 19.48 7.44
C ASP A 148 -20.27 18.06 6.86
N TYR A 149 -20.41 17.96 5.54
CA TYR A 149 -20.41 16.66 4.88
C TYR A 149 -19.03 16.02 4.91
N GLU A 150 -19.00 14.70 4.96
CA GLU A 150 -17.78 13.90 4.96
C GLU A 150 -17.75 13.04 3.69
N ILE A 151 -16.58 12.97 3.05
CA ILE A 151 -16.32 11.99 1.99
C ILE A 151 -15.62 10.81 2.63
N LEU A 152 -16.24 9.63 2.58
CA LEU A 152 -15.64 8.41 3.10
C LEU A 152 -14.66 7.84 2.06
N PRO A 153 -13.34 7.81 2.34
CA PRO A 153 -12.36 7.31 1.36
C PRO A 153 -12.60 5.85 0.98
N ASP A 154 -13.04 5.02 1.93
CA ASP A 154 -13.39 3.62 1.67
C ASP A 154 -14.46 3.45 0.58
N ALA A 155 -15.28 4.47 0.31
CA ALA A 155 -16.26 4.45 -0.77
C ALA A 155 -15.61 4.46 -2.17
N PHE A 156 -14.32 4.80 -2.28
CA PHE A 156 -13.57 4.92 -3.52
C PHE A 156 -12.57 3.77 -3.71
N LEU A 157 -12.19 3.08 -2.62
CA LEU A 157 -11.10 2.09 -2.60
C LEU A 157 -11.59 0.64 -2.80
N PHE A 158 -12.62 0.46 -3.62
CA PHE A 158 -13.13 -0.85 -4.02
C PHE A 158 -12.37 -1.41 -5.22
N HIS A 159 -11.14 -1.86 -5.00
CA HIS A 159 -10.42 -2.65 -5.97
C HIS A 159 -9.84 -3.91 -5.34
N GLU A 160 -9.61 -4.90 -6.19
CA GLU A 160 -8.76 -6.03 -5.84
C GLU A 160 -7.31 -5.52 -5.79
N GLN A 161 -6.49 -6.11 -4.92
CA GLN A 161 -5.03 -5.88 -4.93
C GLN A 161 -4.51 -6.11 -6.35
N ASN A 162 -3.62 -5.24 -6.84
CA ASN A 162 -3.06 -5.09 -8.20
C ASN A 162 -3.42 -3.75 -8.88
N LEU A 163 -2.95 -2.63 -8.32
CA LEU A 163 -3.08 -1.27 -8.90
C LEU A 163 -2.17 -1.05 -10.12
N ARG A 164 -2.37 -1.85 -11.17
CA ARG A 164 -1.79 -1.60 -12.49
C ARG A 164 -2.35 -0.30 -13.07
N ARG A 165 -1.78 0.13 -14.19
CA ARG A 165 -2.14 1.37 -14.89
C ARG A 165 -3.65 1.60 -15.00
N GLU A 166 -4.39 0.64 -15.53
CA GLU A 166 -5.84 0.76 -15.78
C GLU A 166 -6.65 0.91 -14.47
N PRO A 167 -6.50 0.01 -13.45
CA PRO A 167 -7.11 0.23 -12.13
C PRO A 167 -6.74 1.55 -11.48
N LEU A 168 -5.46 1.96 -11.57
CA LEU A 168 -5.00 3.23 -11.01
C LEU A 168 -5.68 4.43 -11.69
N GLU A 169 -5.69 4.45 -13.02
CA GLU A 169 -6.30 5.52 -13.80
C GLU A 169 -7.80 5.63 -13.51
N LYS A 170 -8.48 4.48 -13.39
CA LYS A 170 -9.89 4.42 -12.99
C LYS A 170 -10.09 5.02 -11.60
N MET A 171 -9.31 4.60 -10.61
CA MET A 171 -9.41 5.11 -9.23
C MET A 171 -9.17 6.62 -9.16
N LEU A 172 -8.13 7.12 -9.84
CA LEU A 172 -7.84 8.56 -9.90
C LEU A 172 -8.98 9.34 -10.57
N THR A 173 -9.52 8.82 -11.67
CA THR A 173 -10.66 9.43 -12.36
C THR A 173 -11.91 9.43 -11.47
N GLU A 174 -12.15 8.35 -10.74
CA GLU A 174 -13.26 8.22 -9.77
C GLU A 174 -13.12 9.21 -8.61
N ALA A 175 -11.89 9.56 -8.23
CA ALA A 175 -11.53 10.59 -7.26
C ALA A 175 -11.45 12.02 -7.84
N GLY A 176 -11.88 12.24 -9.10
CA GLY A 176 -11.90 13.57 -9.73
C GLY A 176 -10.56 14.04 -10.32
N ILE A 177 -9.64 13.11 -10.57
CA ILE A 177 -8.32 13.38 -11.18
C ILE A 177 -8.24 12.67 -12.54
N PRO A 178 -8.95 13.16 -13.57
CA PRO A 178 -8.93 12.56 -14.90
C PRO A 178 -7.58 12.81 -15.60
N ASN A 179 -7.30 12.02 -16.64
CA ASN A 179 -6.14 12.23 -17.53
C ASN A 179 -4.78 12.24 -16.83
N SER A 180 -4.64 11.51 -15.72
CA SER A 180 -3.40 11.44 -14.92
C SER A 180 -2.17 10.94 -15.69
N TRP A 181 -2.37 10.32 -16.86
CA TRP A 181 -1.31 9.81 -17.75
C TRP A 181 -1.12 10.59 -19.05
N ASN A 182 -2.02 11.54 -19.38
CA ASN A 182 -2.01 12.24 -20.67
C ASN A 182 -1.22 13.57 -20.64
N GLN A 183 -0.33 13.74 -19.66
CA GLN A 183 0.59 14.88 -19.57
C GLN A 183 2.05 14.53 -19.97
N GLY A 184 2.23 13.49 -20.78
CA GLY A 184 3.53 13.07 -21.33
C GLY A 184 3.64 13.31 -22.83
#